data_AF-A0A4Y2P150-F1
#
_entry.id   AF-A0A4Y2P150-F1
#
_cell.length_a   1.000
_cell.length_b   1.000
_cell.length_c   1.000
_cell.angle_alpha   90.00
_cell.angle_beta   90.00
_cell.angle_gamma   90.00
#
_symmetry.space_group_name_H-M   'P 1'
#
loop_
_entity.id
_entity.type
_entity.pdbx_description
1 polymer ?
#
loop_
_entity_poly.entity_id
_entity_poly.type
_entity_poly.pdbx_seq_one_letter_code
_entity_poly.pdbx_strand_id
1 'polypeptide(L)' 'TNPPPMCFSYPPGNIIADLCFKFYDVQVKLGKLHSCLNLSPRIMMKEIMTFKVGCFQFGGQENMEELIPKNM' A
#
# COMPACT_ATOMS: atom_id res chain seq x y z
N THR A 1 7.69 -9.87 9.20
CA THR A 1 8.43 -8.62 8.90
C THR A 1 7.68 -7.85 7.84
N ASN A 2 7.70 -6.51 7.88
CA ASN A 2 7.04 -5.67 6.88
C ASN A 2 7.76 -5.77 5.52
N PRO A 3 7.04 -5.82 4.39
CA PRO A 3 7.63 -5.84 3.06
C PRO A 3 8.26 -4.49 2.69
N PRO A 4 9.20 -4.47 1.72
CA PRO A 4 9.69 -3.22 1.16
C PRO A 4 8.56 -2.46 0.42
N PRO A 5 8.66 -1.13 0.28
CA PRO A 5 7.72 -0.37 -0.54
C PRO A 5 7.75 -0.82 -2.01
N MET A 6 6.57 -0.90 -2.63
CA MET A 6 6.42 -1.13 -4.06
C MET A 6 6.24 0.21 -4.77
N CYS A 7 7.10 0.55 -5.71
CA CYS A 7 7.08 1.85 -6.38
C CYS A 7 6.83 1.69 -7.87
N PHE A 8 5.98 2.55 -8.42
CA PHE A 8 5.59 2.56 -9.83
C PHE A 8 5.85 3.94 -10.42
N SER A 9 6.62 3.96 -11.50
CA SER A 9 6.91 5.15 -12.32
C SER A 9 6.12 5.05 -13.62
N TYR A 10 5.52 6.15 -14.07
CA TYR A 10 4.89 6.23 -15.39
C TYR A 10 5.31 7.53 -16.10
N PRO A 11 5.91 7.47 -17.30
CA PRO A 11 6.25 6.27 -18.09
C PRO A 11 7.37 5.42 -17.45
N PRO A 12 7.43 4.10 -17.72
CA PRO A 12 8.43 3.21 -17.14
C PRO A 12 9.86 3.68 -17.42
N GLY A 13 10.73 3.64 -16.41
CA GLY A 13 12.14 4.05 -16.52
C GLY A 13 12.41 5.54 -16.26
N ASN A 14 11.36 6.37 -16.10
CA ASN A 14 11.52 7.76 -15.68
C ASN A 14 11.38 7.89 -14.14
N ILE A 15 12.52 7.92 -13.44
CA ILE A 15 12.60 8.04 -11.96
C ILE A 15 12.36 9.45 -11.42
N ILE A 16 11.98 10.41 -12.27
CA ILE A 16 11.71 11.79 -11.82
C ILE A 16 10.53 11.81 -10.86
N ALA A 17 9.48 11.02 -11.12
CA ALA A 17 8.30 10.94 -10.28
C ALA A 17 7.76 9.50 -10.19
N ASP A 18 7.63 8.99 -8.97
CA ASP A 18 7.10 7.66 -8.69
C ASP A 18 6.00 7.73 -7.62
N LEU A 19 5.08 6.79 -7.65
CA LEU A 19 4.17 6.53 -6.54
C LEU A 19 4.58 5.24 -5.83
N CYS A 20 4.83 5.31 -4.53
CA CYS A 20 5.14 4.14 -3.71
C CYS A 20 3.98 3.73 -2.81
N PHE A 21 3.78 2.43 -2.70
CA PHE A 21 2.84 1.75 -1.82
C PHE A 21 3.64 1.06 -0.73
N LYS A 22 3.44 1.45 0.53
CA LYS A 22 4.15 0.87 1.68
C LYS A 22 3.17 0.12 2.57
N PHE A 23 3.24 -1.20 2.51
CA PHE A 23 2.52 -2.05 3.45
C PHE A 23 3.31 -2.16 4.76
N TYR A 24 2.63 -1.97 5.89
CA TYR A 24 3.24 -2.02 7.22
C TYR A 24 2.27 -2.63 8.22
N ASP A 25 2.78 -2.99 9.41
CA ASP A 25 2.02 -3.73 10.41
C ASP A 25 1.45 -5.04 9.83
N VAL A 26 2.29 -5.75 9.06
CA VAL A 26 1.87 -7.00 8.42
C VAL A 26 1.91 -8.14 9.42
N GLN A 27 0.75 -8.70 9.74
CA GLN A 27 0.58 -9.81 10.67
C GLN A 27 -0.24 -10.93 10.03
N VAL A 28 0.21 -12.18 10.19
CA VAL A 28 -0.53 -13.37 9.73
C VAL A 28 -0.91 -14.21 10.95
N LYS A 29 -2.21 -14.44 11.15
CA LYS A 29 -2.75 -15.29 12.22
C LYS A 29 -3.89 -16.15 11.70
N LEU A 30 -3.77 -17.48 11.81
CA LEU A 30 -4.81 -18.47 11.42
C LEU A 30 -5.47 -18.18 10.05
N GLY A 31 -4.67 -17.94 9.01
CA GLY A 31 -5.19 -17.67 7.66
C GLY A 31 -5.79 -16.27 7.46
N LYS A 32 -5.71 -15.39 8.47
CA LYS A 32 -6.04 -13.97 8.38
C LYS A 32 -4.75 -13.15 8.30
N LEU A 33 -4.71 -12.22 7.35
CA LEU A 33 -3.64 -11.27 7.09
C LEU A 33 -4.13 -9.87 7.47
N HIS A 34 -3.54 -9.27 8.48
CA HIS A 34 -3.70 -7.85 8.79
C HIS A 34 -2.56 -7.06 8.15
N SER A 35 -2.87 -5.93 7.52
CA SER A 35 -1.87 -5.02 6.96
C SER A 35 -2.41 -3.60 6.84
N CYS A 36 -1.57 -2.61 7.12
CA CYS A 36 -1.83 -1.20 6.83
C CYS A 36 -1.12 -0.75 5.54
N LEU A 37 -1.61 0.32 4.92
CA LEU A 37 -1.10 0.88 3.67
C LEU A 37 -0.88 2.39 3.77
N ASN A 38 0.30 2.82 3.35
CA ASN A 38 0.61 4.21 3.04
C ASN A 38 0.89 4.39 1.54
N LEU A 39 0.51 5.54 1.00
CA LEU A 39 0.89 6.01 -0.33
C LEU A 39 1.88 7.16 -0.20
N SER A 40 2.98 7.08 -0.94
CA SER A 40 4.06 8.06 -0.87
C SER A 40 4.52 8.43 -2.28
N PRO A 41 4.09 9.57 -2.84
CA PRO A 41 4.70 10.10 -4.05
C PRO A 41 6.15 10.53 -3.75
N ARG A 42 7.04 10.21 -4.68
CA ARG A 42 8.45 10.62 -4.64
C ARG A 42 8.78 11.44 -5.87
N ILE A 43 9.61 12.47 -5.68
CA ILE A 43 10.25 13.20 -6.77
C ILE A 43 11.76 13.04 -6.60
N MET A 44 12.47 12.66 -7.67
CA MET A 44 13.92 12.40 -7.63
C MET A 44 14.30 11.45 -6.48
N MET A 45 13.55 10.35 -6.32
CA MET A 45 13.66 9.35 -5.24
C MET A 45 13.40 9.86 -3.81
N LYS A 46 13.09 11.15 -3.61
CA LYS A 46 12.76 11.71 -2.30
C LYS A 46 11.26 11.70 -2.07
N GLU A 47 10.83 11.16 -0.93
CA GLU A 47 9.43 11.24 -0.50
C GLU A 47 9.03 12.69 -0.28
N ILE A 48 7.95 13.11 -0.93
CA ILE A 48 7.43 14.48 -0.82
C ILE A 48 6.34 14.54 0.24
N MET A 49 5.54 13.49 0.35
CA MET A 49 4.52 13.34 1.38
C MET A 49 4.15 11.87 1.58
N THR A 50 3.53 11.57 2.72
CA THR A 50 2.92 10.27 3.02
C THR A 50 1.43 10.46 3.26
N PHE A 51 0.60 9.74 2.51
CA PHE A 51 -0.82 9.58 2.76
C PHE A 51 -1.08 8.25 3.46
N LYS A 52 -1.80 8.30 4.58
CA LYS A 52 -2.27 7.08 5.28
C LYS A 52 -3.56 6.63 4.63
N VAL A 53 -3.57 5.46 4.00
CA VAL A 53 -4.78 4.92 3.38
C VAL A 53 -5.66 4.26 4.44
N GLY A 54 -5.05 3.40 5.28
CA GLY A 54 -5.77 2.66 6.31
C GLY A 54 -5.20 1.27 6.54
N CYS A 55 -5.90 0.48 7.34
CA CYS A 55 -5.56 -0.91 7.65
C CYS A 55 -6.67 -1.85 7.20
N PHE A 56 -6.26 -3.02 6.73
CA PHE A 56 -7.09 -4.01 6.08
C PHE A 56 -6.83 -5.39 6.69
N GLN A 57 -7.90 -6.19 6.82
CA GLN A 57 -7.81 -7.59 7.19
C GLN A 57 -8.29 -8.44 6.00
N PHE A 58 -7.44 -9.36 5.54
CA PHE A 58 -7.72 -10.28 4.45
C PHE A 58 -7.79 -11.71 5.00
N GLY A 59 -8.69 -12.54 4.49
CA GLY A 59 -8.81 -13.95 4.90
C GLY A 59 -10.01 -14.23 5.82
N GLY A 60 -10.75 -15.28 5.45
CA GLY A 60 -12.12 -15.56 5.91
C GLY A 60 -13.03 -15.80 4.70
N GLN A 61 -14.07 -16.63 4.82
CA GLN A 61 -15.04 -16.84 3.74
C GLN A 61 -16.00 -15.65 3.64
N GLU A 62 -15.51 -14.50 3.20
CA GLU A 62 -16.37 -13.43 2.71
C GLU A 62 -15.59 -12.61 1.68
N ASN A 63 -16.06 -12.72 0.44
CA ASN A 63 -16.04 -11.78 -0.67
C ASN A 63 -14.88 -10.77 -0.77
N MET A 64 -14.12 -10.94 -1.85
CA MET A 64 -13.17 -10.01 -2.44
C MET A 64 -13.88 -8.76 -2.99
N GLU A 65 -14.58 -8.00 -2.13
CA GLU A 65 -15.42 -6.85 -2.51
C GLU A 65 -15.17 -5.58 -1.67
N GLU A 66 -14.04 -5.52 -0.95
CA GLU A 66 -13.68 -4.38 -0.10
C GLU A 66 -12.28 -3.81 -0.42
N LEU A 67 -11.91 -3.77 -1.71
CA LEU A 67 -10.68 -3.09 -2.18
C LEU A 67 -10.94 -1.66 -2.68
N ILE A 68 -12.13 -1.10 -2.45
CA ILE A 68 -12.40 0.33 -2.64
C ILE A 68 -12.99 0.88 -1.34
N PRO A 69 -12.40 1.91 -0.71
CA PRO A 69 -13.03 2.57 0.41
C PRO A 69 -14.39 3.12 -0.06
N LYS A 70 -15.48 2.57 0.46
CA LYS A 70 -16.77 3.28 0.44
C LYS A 70 -16.62 4.40 1.46
N ASN A 71 -16.25 5.58 0.97
CA ASN A 71 -16.78 6.90 1.36
C ASN A 71 -15.81 8.02 0.91
N MET A 72 -16.29 8.84 -0.03
CA MET A 72 -16.02 10.27 -0.16
C MET A 72 -17.35 10.99 0.01
#